data_AF-A0A9E4C5P7-F1
#
_entry.id   AF-A0A9E4C5P7-F1
#
_cell.length_a   1.000
_cell.length_b   1.000
_cell.length_c   1.000
_cell.angle_alpha   90.00
_cell.angle_beta   90.00
_cell.angle_gamma   90.00
#
_symmetry.space_group_name_H-M   'P 1'
#
loop_
_entity.id
_entity.type
_entity.pdbx_description
1 polymer ?
#
loop_
_entity_poly.entity_id
_entity_poly.type
_entity_poly.pdbx_seq_one_letter_code
_entity_poly.pdbx_strand_id
1 'polypeptide(L)'
;MNFSGDGWADGGMGGPGFHYFPPGENPDLSPFAEMTGRALRRVIERMDLEVLVLALRDAQPRVVERVLRNVSSKNAAHIREEIERSVSGDSERSVEARQMLMQTAYAMKHHGDITFDGPADDAIPPLDRALEEGLAAFHSSESKAENAVSLIVALASRAEQHGLLSLEPALERSPDGIFSTGLRMLVDQAPWDEAEMILARQIESSLAAMERNKEVAIEGALAILEGVSEDRARARLVAFLPEGEADYERLPGVRFSPSAQATVDIISLCVELAGLASRDEGGAIAERLEWIQEPLLKTGLKWALEGATIEDVERLLSRKGQTRLDRERRKLECLAEGFMLIREGHPEDFIREAIGGYLEDEA
;
A
#
# COMPACT_ATOMS: atom_id res chain seq x y z
N MET A 1 -49.95 35.30 25.90
CA MET A 1 -49.60 34.02 26.53
C MET A 1 -48.14 34.10 26.90
N ASN A 2 -47.85 34.18 28.19
CA ASN A 2 -46.49 34.24 28.74
C ASN A 2 -45.95 32.80 28.80
N PHE A 3 -44.82 32.54 28.14
CA PHE A 3 -44.04 31.34 28.38
C PHE A 3 -43.16 31.59 29.61
N SER A 4 -43.67 31.19 30.76
CA SER A 4 -42.89 31.02 31.99
C SER A 4 -41.88 29.90 31.77
N GLY A 5 -40.61 30.28 31.71
CA GLY A 5 -39.48 29.37 31.88
C GLY A 5 -39.34 29.05 33.36
N ASP A 6 -39.49 27.77 33.70
CA ASP A 6 -39.05 27.13 34.93
C ASP A 6 -39.22 25.62 34.71
N GLY A 7 -38.12 24.86 34.65
CA GLY A 7 -38.23 23.40 34.48
C GLY A 7 -37.00 22.63 34.00
N TRP A 8 -35.80 23.23 33.93
CA TRP A 8 -34.56 22.49 33.69
C TRP A 8 -33.60 22.68 34.87
N ALA A 9 -34.04 22.24 36.05
CA ALA A 9 -33.15 22.05 37.18
C ALA A 9 -33.25 20.60 37.62
N ASP A 10 -32.11 19.93 37.61
CA ASP A 10 -31.81 18.77 38.46
C ASP A 10 -32.33 17.39 38.02
N GLY A 11 -32.22 17.09 36.72
CA GLY A 11 -32.10 15.71 36.27
C GLY A 11 -30.62 15.31 36.29
N GLY A 12 -30.18 14.63 37.35
CA GLY A 12 -28.81 14.13 37.51
C GLY A 12 -28.38 13.19 36.38
N MET A 13 -27.92 13.77 35.27
CA MET A 13 -27.26 13.10 34.15
C MET A 13 -25.79 12.79 34.47
N GLY A 14 -25.50 12.49 35.74
CA GLY A 14 -24.24 11.90 36.16
C GLY A 14 -24.32 10.39 35.98
N GLY A 15 -24.40 9.92 34.73
CA GLY A 15 -24.18 8.50 34.45
C GLY A 15 -22.80 8.11 35.02
N PRO A 16 -22.67 6.93 35.66
CA PRO A 16 -21.38 6.48 36.18
C PRO A 16 -20.36 6.47 35.04
N GLY A 17 -19.29 7.26 35.17
CA GLY A 17 -18.17 7.29 34.23
C GLY A 17 -17.86 8.63 33.56
N PHE A 18 -18.73 9.64 33.62
CA PHE A 18 -18.42 10.96 33.04
C PHE A 18 -17.54 11.80 33.98
N HIS A 19 -16.26 11.94 33.63
CA HIS A 19 -15.38 12.94 34.23
C HIS A 19 -15.77 14.33 33.70
N TYR A 20 -16.50 15.08 34.52
CA TYR A 20 -16.86 16.47 34.23
C TYR A 20 -15.65 17.38 34.44
N PHE A 21 -15.25 18.09 33.39
CA PHE A 21 -14.31 19.20 33.48
C PHE A 21 -15.11 20.52 33.51
N PRO A 22 -14.99 21.32 34.56
CA PRO A 22 -15.55 22.67 34.60
C PRO A 22 -15.14 23.50 33.37
N PRO A 23 -16.04 24.32 32.80
CA PRO A 23 -15.68 25.24 31.73
C PRO A 23 -14.51 26.13 32.13
N GLY A 24 -13.49 26.21 31.27
CA GLY A 24 -12.29 27.02 31.50
C GLY A 24 -11.21 26.38 32.39
N GLU A 25 -11.45 25.21 32.98
CA GLU A 25 -10.38 24.44 33.63
C GLU A 25 -9.47 23.84 32.56
N ASN A 26 -8.17 24.12 32.64
CA ASN A 26 -7.17 23.58 31.74
C ASN A 26 -6.74 22.19 32.22
N PRO A 27 -7.22 21.10 31.59
CA PRO A 27 -7.00 19.77 32.14
C PRO A 27 -5.55 19.34 31.91
N ASP A 28 -5.01 18.61 32.89
CA ASP A 28 -3.65 18.11 32.86
C ASP A 28 -3.53 16.90 31.92
N LEU A 29 -2.67 17.04 30.90
CA LEU A 29 -2.38 15.98 29.93
C LEU A 29 -1.24 15.05 30.38
N SER A 30 -0.65 15.23 31.57
CA SER A 30 0.41 14.35 32.07
C SER A 30 0.07 12.84 32.03
N PRO A 31 -1.19 12.37 32.20
CA PRO A 31 -1.51 10.95 32.03
C PRO A 31 -1.11 10.37 30.67
N PHE A 32 -1.14 11.18 29.60
CA PHE A 32 -0.76 10.74 28.25
C PHE A 32 0.73 10.41 28.13
N ALA A 33 1.58 10.98 29.00
CA ALA A 33 3.01 10.66 29.06
C ALA A 33 3.29 9.28 29.68
N GLU A 34 2.33 8.72 30.42
CA GLU A 34 2.44 7.47 31.16
C GLU A 34 1.67 6.32 30.50
N MET A 35 0.73 6.65 29.60
CA MET A 35 -0.02 5.69 28.82
C MET A 35 0.89 4.76 27.98
N THR A 36 0.45 3.50 27.87
CA THR A 36 0.99 2.56 26.87
C THR A 36 0.80 3.12 25.46
N GLY A 37 1.70 2.73 24.54
CA GLY A 37 1.61 3.21 23.16
C GLY A 37 0.28 2.79 22.52
N ARG A 38 -0.19 1.58 22.81
CA ARG A 38 -1.48 1.06 22.32
C ARG A 38 -2.68 1.86 22.83
N ALA A 39 -2.74 2.15 24.13
CA ALA A 39 -3.81 2.95 24.70
C ALA A 39 -3.82 4.36 24.10
N LEU A 40 -2.64 4.96 23.93
CA LEU A 40 -2.50 6.29 23.39
C LEU A 40 -2.94 6.37 21.92
N ARG A 41 -2.53 5.40 21.09
CA ARG A 41 -2.98 5.28 19.69
C ARG A 41 -4.50 5.22 19.58
N ARG A 42 -5.15 4.38 20.40
CA ARG A 42 -6.62 4.27 20.42
C ARG A 42 -7.33 5.58 20.76
N VAL A 43 -6.77 6.37 21.67
CA VAL A 43 -7.32 7.70 21.99
C VAL A 43 -7.12 8.66 20.81
N ILE A 44 -5.92 8.68 20.21
CA ILE A 44 -5.61 9.56 19.08
C ILE A 44 -6.49 9.24 17.86
N GLU A 45 -6.75 7.96 17.59
CA GLU A 45 -7.62 7.49 16.50
C GLU A 45 -9.08 8.00 16.62
N ARG A 46 -9.51 8.43 17.81
CA ARG A 46 -10.84 9.00 18.08
C ARG A 46 -10.89 10.52 17.96
N MET A 47 -9.77 11.17 17.65
CA MET A 47 -9.64 12.62 17.67
C MET A 47 -9.35 13.15 16.27
N ASP A 48 -10.06 14.20 15.88
CA ASP A 48 -9.72 14.96 14.67
C ASP A 48 -8.32 15.57 14.81
N LEU A 49 -7.57 15.57 13.71
CA LEU A 49 -6.17 16.03 13.70
C LEU A 49 -6.05 17.48 14.15
N GLU A 50 -6.99 18.35 13.75
CA GLU A 50 -7.04 19.76 14.17
C GLU A 50 -7.24 19.90 15.69
N VAL A 51 -8.13 19.11 16.28
CA VAL A 51 -8.39 19.11 17.73
C VAL A 51 -7.15 18.60 18.48
N LEU A 52 -6.48 17.58 17.95
CA LEU A 52 -5.24 17.07 18.54
C LEU A 52 -4.13 18.13 18.52
N VAL A 53 -3.94 18.83 17.40
CA VAL A 53 -2.97 19.95 17.29
C VAL A 53 -3.27 21.03 18.33
N LEU A 54 -4.53 21.46 18.44
CA LEU A 54 -4.96 22.47 19.43
C LEU A 54 -4.71 22.01 20.87
N ALA A 55 -5.01 20.75 21.19
CA ALA A 55 -4.82 20.21 22.53
C ALA A 55 -3.33 20.17 22.93
N LEU A 56 -2.45 19.85 21.99
CA LEU A 56 -1.01 19.69 22.21
C LEU A 56 -0.21 20.99 22.23
N ARG A 57 -0.73 22.09 21.67
CA ARG A 57 0.00 23.36 21.47
C ARG A 57 0.77 23.84 22.71
N ASP A 58 0.09 23.91 23.85
CA ASP A 58 0.68 24.40 25.11
C ASP A 58 1.02 23.25 26.08
N ALA A 59 1.12 22.01 25.58
CA ALA A 59 1.30 20.82 26.42
C ALA A 59 2.76 20.67 26.85
N GLN A 60 3.02 19.88 27.89
CA GLN A 60 4.40 19.60 28.29
C GLN A 60 5.16 18.92 27.12
N PRO A 61 6.41 19.29 26.80
CA PRO A 61 7.15 18.73 25.68
C PRO A 61 7.20 17.19 25.68
N ARG A 62 7.30 16.60 26.87
CA ARG A 62 7.26 15.13 27.05
C ARG A 62 5.94 14.51 26.57
N VAL A 63 4.79 15.16 26.79
CA VAL A 63 3.48 14.69 26.30
C VAL A 63 3.42 14.83 24.78
N VAL A 64 3.88 15.96 24.24
CA VAL A 64 3.91 16.20 22.78
C VAL A 64 4.77 15.14 22.09
N GLU A 65 6.01 14.94 22.52
CA GLU A 65 6.88 13.91 21.98
C GLU A 65 6.26 12.51 22.09
N ARG A 66 5.59 12.22 23.20
CA ARG A 66 4.95 10.92 23.42
C ARG A 66 3.81 10.67 22.43
N VAL A 67 2.97 11.67 22.20
CA VAL A 67 1.89 11.61 21.21
C VAL A 67 2.44 11.51 19.79
N LEU A 68 3.46 12.31 19.46
CA LEU A 68 4.09 12.31 18.14
C LEU A 68 4.77 10.97 17.79
N ARG A 69 5.23 10.20 18.77
CA ARG A 69 5.75 8.83 18.57
C ARG A 69 4.65 7.80 18.32
N ASN A 70 3.38 8.15 18.54
CA ASN A 70 2.22 7.28 18.43
C ASN A 70 1.25 7.76 17.33
N VAL A 71 1.74 8.53 16.37
CA VAL A 71 1.06 8.86 15.11
C VAL A 71 2.00 8.55 13.95
N SER A 72 1.48 8.48 12.72
CA SER A 72 2.33 8.26 11.56
C SER A 72 3.37 9.38 11.41
N SER A 73 4.54 9.06 10.86
CA SER A 73 5.62 10.05 10.66
C SER A 73 5.16 11.33 9.92
N LYS A 74 4.26 11.19 8.95
CA LYS A 74 3.61 12.29 8.22
C LYS A 74 2.76 13.16 9.15
N ASN A 75 1.86 12.53 9.93
CA ASN A 75 1.02 13.25 10.88
C ASN A 75 1.87 13.92 11.98
N ALA A 76 2.95 13.27 12.43
CA ALA A 76 3.87 13.85 13.38
C ALA A 76 4.56 15.11 12.83
N ALA A 77 4.98 15.09 11.56
CA ALA A 77 5.57 16.26 10.92
C ALA A 77 4.55 17.41 10.78
N HIS A 78 3.32 17.09 10.36
CA HIS A 78 2.25 18.07 10.24
C HIS A 78 1.87 18.70 11.58
N ILE A 79 1.69 17.89 12.64
CA ILE A 79 1.36 18.39 13.98
C ILE A 79 2.45 19.34 14.49
N ARG A 80 3.74 19.01 14.31
CA ARG A 80 4.84 19.91 14.71
C ARG A 80 4.76 21.25 13.99
N GLU A 81 4.59 21.22 12.68
CA GLU A 81 4.52 22.41 11.83
C GLU A 81 3.33 23.31 12.23
N GLU A 82 2.16 22.74 12.50
CA GLU A 82 0.98 23.51 12.91
C GLU A 82 1.08 24.06 14.34
N ILE A 83 1.70 23.33 15.27
CA ILE A 83 2.01 23.84 16.61
C ILE A 83 2.95 25.06 16.53
N GLU A 84 3.97 25.00 15.67
CA GLU A 84 4.93 26.10 15.48
C GLU A 84 4.31 27.34 14.81
N ARG A 85 3.37 27.15 13.88
CA ARG A 85 2.67 28.25 13.18
C ARG A 85 1.61 28.95 14.04
N SER A 86 1.06 28.25 15.04
CA SER A 86 -0.05 28.75 15.84
C SER A 86 0.35 29.96 16.70
N VAL A 87 -0.22 31.13 16.42
CA VAL A 87 -0.01 32.35 17.22
C VAL A 87 -0.75 32.24 18.56
N SER A 88 -0.18 32.79 19.64
CA SER A 88 -0.62 32.67 21.05
C SER A 88 -2.01 33.26 21.41
N GLY A 89 -2.94 33.42 20.45
CA GLY A 89 -4.23 34.07 20.63
C GLY A 89 -5.44 33.16 20.92
N ASP A 90 -5.34 31.85 20.66
CA ASP A 90 -6.47 30.91 20.75
C ASP A 90 -6.41 30.05 22.04
N SER A 91 -6.33 30.68 23.22
CA SER A 91 -6.22 29.97 24.50
C SER A 91 -7.50 29.19 24.87
N GLU A 92 -8.67 29.77 24.62
CA GLU A 92 -9.97 29.14 24.93
C GLU A 92 -10.18 27.85 24.13
N ARG A 93 -9.92 27.87 22.82
CA ARG A 93 -10.02 26.68 21.96
C ARG A 93 -9.05 25.56 22.33
N SER A 94 -7.85 25.92 22.79
CA SER A 94 -6.87 24.94 23.29
C SER A 94 -7.39 24.24 24.55
N VAL A 95 -7.99 24.99 25.48
CA VAL A 95 -8.61 24.41 26.68
C VAL A 95 -9.76 23.48 26.31
N GLU A 96 -10.68 23.90 25.43
CA GLU A 96 -11.78 23.06 24.94
C GLU A 96 -11.29 21.78 24.26
N ALA A 97 -10.29 21.88 23.38
CA ALA A 97 -9.69 20.74 22.70
C ALA A 97 -9.06 19.73 23.67
N ARG A 98 -8.39 20.20 24.73
CA ARG A 98 -7.86 19.32 25.79
C ARG A 98 -8.96 18.67 26.61
N GLN A 99 -10.02 19.40 26.93
CA GLN A 99 -11.17 18.83 27.63
C GLN A 99 -11.78 17.71 26.79
N MET A 100 -11.96 17.92 25.48
CA MET A 100 -12.44 16.90 24.56
C MET A 100 -11.52 15.67 24.54
N LEU A 101 -10.20 15.88 24.39
CA LEU A 101 -9.20 14.80 24.40
C LEU A 101 -9.25 13.97 25.70
N MET A 102 -9.30 14.64 26.86
CA MET A 102 -9.37 13.97 28.16
C MET A 102 -10.70 13.26 28.37
N GLN A 103 -11.82 13.86 27.98
CA GLN A 103 -13.14 13.23 28.06
C GLN A 103 -13.20 11.96 27.23
N THR A 104 -12.69 11.99 25.99
CA THR A 104 -12.55 10.80 25.13
C THR A 104 -11.73 9.71 25.82
N ALA A 105 -10.55 10.06 26.35
CA ALA A 105 -9.70 9.09 27.05
C ALA A 105 -10.37 8.50 28.30
N TYR A 106 -11.03 9.31 29.14
CA TYR A 106 -11.74 8.82 30.32
C TYR A 106 -12.94 7.95 29.97
N ALA A 107 -13.70 8.30 28.93
CA ALA A 107 -14.79 7.47 28.43
C ALA A 107 -14.27 6.10 27.99
N MET A 108 -13.19 6.07 27.21
CA MET A 108 -12.54 4.82 26.78
C MET A 108 -12.01 4.00 27.97
N LYS A 109 -11.42 4.65 28.98
CA LYS A 109 -10.99 3.96 30.21
C LYS A 109 -12.18 3.35 30.93
N HIS A 110 -13.28 4.08 31.04
CA HIS A 110 -14.49 3.59 31.70
C HIS A 110 -15.09 2.38 30.99
N HIS A 111 -15.01 2.33 29.66
CA HIS A 111 -15.42 1.17 28.86
C HIS A 111 -14.42 0.00 28.90
N GLY A 112 -13.25 0.18 29.51
CA GLY A 112 -12.19 -0.83 29.54
C GLY A 112 -11.39 -0.92 28.24
N ASP A 113 -11.57 0.03 27.32
CA ASP A 113 -10.85 0.07 26.04
C ASP A 113 -9.38 0.44 26.22
N ILE A 114 -9.06 1.21 27.26
CA ILE A 114 -7.71 1.68 27.56
C ILE A 114 -7.42 1.65 29.07
N THR A 115 -6.14 1.76 29.38
CA THR A 115 -5.63 1.99 30.74
C THR A 115 -4.61 3.14 30.69
N PHE A 116 -4.68 4.05 31.67
CA PHE A 116 -3.67 5.10 31.84
C PHE A 116 -2.36 4.55 32.41
N ASP A 117 -2.43 3.41 33.10
CA ASP A 117 -1.31 2.76 33.73
C ASP A 117 -0.67 1.75 32.76
N GLY A 118 0.62 1.91 32.50
CA GLY A 118 1.42 0.93 31.79
C GLY A 118 2.82 1.42 31.47
N PRO A 119 3.69 0.58 30.90
CA PRO A 119 5.02 1.02 30.51
C PRO A 119 4.91 2.13 29.47
N ALA A 120 5.47 3.29 29.80
CA ALA A 120 5.55 4.45 28.91
C ALA A 120 6.45 4.20 27.68
N ASP A 121 6.92 2.98 27.44
CA ASP A 121 7.83 2.64 26.34
C ASP A 121 7.42 1.31 25.67
N ASP A 122 6.22 1.28 25.10
CA ASP A 122 5.89 0.30 24.05
C ASP A 122 6.46 0.81 22.73
N ALA A 123 7.76 0.60 22.54
CA ALA A 123 8.36 0.75 21.22
C ALA A 123 7.55 -0.09 20.22
N ILE A 124 7.37 0.42 18.99
CA ILE A 124 6.82 -0.40 17.91
C ILE A 124 7.68 -1.66 17.84
N PRO A 125 7.11 -2.86 18.05
CA PRO A 125 7.92 -4.08 18.04
C PRO A 125 8.60 -4.20 16.67
N PRO A 126 9.80 -4.79 16.57
CA PRO A 126 10.35 -5.11 15.26
C PRO A 126 9.39 -6.03 14.49
N LEU A 127 9.56 -6.11 13.17
CA LEU A 127 8.87 -7.15 12.40
C LEU A 127 9.32 -8.51 12.92
N ASP A 128 8.37 -9.40 13.17
CA ASP A 128 8.72 -10.79 13.41
C ASP A 128 9.19 -11.44 12.11
N ARG A 129 9.88 -12.57 12.27
CA ARG A 129 10.45 -13.32 11.16
C ARG A 129 9.41 -13.78 10.14
N ALA A 130 8.20 -14.12 10.57
CA ALA A 130 7.17 -14.62 9.66
C ALA A 130 6.70 -13.51 8.72
N LEU A 131 6.55 -12.29 9.24
CA LEU A 131 6.19 -11.13 8.43
C LEU A 131 7.34 -10.69 7.50
N GLU A 132 8.59 -10.77 7.96
CA GLU A 132 9.77 -10.55 7.11
C GLU A 132 9.84 -11.54 5.93
N GLU A 133 9.64 -12.84 6.21
CA GLU A 133 9.60 -13.88 5.19
C GLU A 133 8.41 -13.70 4.23
N GLY A 134 7.24 -13.30 4.76
CA GLY A 134 6.05 -12.98 3.97
C GLY A 134 6.26 -11.82 3.00
N LEU A 135 6.90 -10.73 3.45
CA LEU A 135 7.26 -9.59 2.61
C LEU A 135 8.23 -10.01 1.49
N ALA A 136 9.29 -10.76 1.84
CA ALA A 136 10.25 -11.24 0.87
C ALA A 136 9.61 -12.17 -0.19
N ALA A 137 8.74 -13.08 0.25
CA ALA A 137 8.01 -13.98 -0.63
C ALA A 137 7.04 -13.21 -1.55
N PHE A 138 6.35 -12.20 -1.04
CA PHE A 138 5.42 -11.39 -1.83
C PHE A 138 6.11 -10.60 -2.95
N HIS A 139 7.32 -10.08 -2.70
CA HIS A 139 8.08 -9.30 -3.67
C HIS A 139 8.90 -10.15 -4.65
N SER A 140 8.90 -11.47 -4.51
CA SER A 140 9.48 -12.38 -5.50
C SER A 140 8.77 -12.28 -6.86
N SER A 141 9.52 -12.43 -7.95
CA SER A 141 8.97 -12.53 -9.31
C SER A 141 8.07 -13.75 -9.53
N GLU A 142 8.20 -14.77 -8.66
CA GLU A 142 7.39 -15.99 -8.66
C GLU A 142 6.26 -15.96 -7.61
N SER A 143 6.05 -14.81 -6.98
CA SER A 143 4.99 -14.60 -5.99
C SER A 143 3.61 -14.90 -6.56
N LYS A 144 2.79 -15.60 -5.78
CA LYS A 144 1.42 -16.00 -6.12
C LYS A 144 0.40 -15.39 -5.17
N ALA A 145 -0.88 -15.62 -5.44
CA ALA A 145 -1.97 -15.18 -4.58
C ALA A 145 -1.84 -15.74 -3.15
N GLU A 146 -1.36 -16.97 -2.96
CA GLU A 146 -1.15 -17.56 -1.63
C GLU A 146 -0.15 -16.77 -0.79
N ASN A 147 0.86 -16.18 -1.43
CA ASN A 147 1.83 -15.31 -0.76
C ASN A 147 1.16 -14.01 -0.30
N ALA A 148 0.27 -13.43 -1.12
CA ALA A 148 -0.52 -12.26 -0.74
C ALA A 148 -1.46 -12.57 0.43
N VAL A 149 -2.21 -13.68 0.37
CA VAL A 149 -3.09 -14.13 1.46
C VAL A 149 -2.31 -14.27 2.77
N SER A 150 -1.19 -15.00 2.73
CA SER A 150 -0.35 -15.24 3.92
C SER A 150 0.20 -13.93 4.50
N LEU A 151 0.61 -13.00 3.64
CA LEU A 151 1.12 -11.69 4.06
C LEU A 151 0.02 -10.82 4.67
N ILE A 152 -1.16 -10.72 4.03
CA ILE A 152 -2.30 -9.96 4.53
C ILE A 152 -2.73 -10.47 5.92
N VAL A 153 -2.84 -11.77 6.08
CA VAL A 153 -3.15 -12.41 7.37
C VAL A 153 -2.12 -12.04 8.43
N ALA A 154 -0.83 -12.09 8.12
CA ALA A 154 0.23 -11.70 9.06
C ALA A 154 0.16 -10.21 9.43
N LEU A 155 -0.12 -9.33 8.46
CA LEU A 155 -0.34 -7.90 8.71
C LEU A 155 -1.57 -7.67 9.58
N ALA A 156 -2.67 -8.39 9.33
CA ALA A 156 -3.89 -8.31 10.11
C ALA A 156 -3.66 -8.71 11.58
N SER A 157 -3.04 -9.87 11.80
CA SER A 157 -2.70 -10.39 13.13
C SER A 157 -1.86 -9.38 13.91
N ARG A 158 -0.86 -8.79 13.23
CA ARG A 158 -0.01 -7.76 13.83
C ARG A 158 -0.76 -6.47 14.13
N ALA A 159 -1.60 -6.00 13.21
CA ALA A 159 -2.44 -4.82 13.40
C ALA A 159 -3.43 -5.00 14.57
N GLU A 160 -4.01 -6.18 14.73
CA GLU A 160 -4.91 -6.50 15.84
C GLU A 160 -4.17 -6.45 17.19
N GLN A 161 -2.99 -7.08 17.25
CA GLN A 161 -2.19 -7.18 18.47
C GLN A 161 -1.58 -5.82 18.88
N HIS A 162 -1.05 -5.07 17.91
CA HIS A 162 -0.19 -3.91 18.19
C HIS A 162 -0.72 -2.57 17.63
N GLY A 163 -1.79 -2.58 16.84
CA GLY A 163 -2.37 -1.42 16.15
C GLY A 163 -1.79 -1.18 14.75
N LEU A 164 -2.47 -0.37 13.92
CA LEU A 164 -2.08 -0.12 12.53
C LEU A 164 -0.68 0.49 12.37
N LEU A 165 -0.26 1.38 13.28
CA LEU A 165 1.08 1.97 13.24
C LEU A 165 2.20 0.95 13.41
N SER A 166 1.90 -0.23 13.97
CA SER A 166 2.90 -1.29 14.07
C SER A 166 3.33 -1.85 12.71
N LEU A 167 2.64 -1.48 11.63
CA LEU A 167 2.95 -1.85 10.26
C LEU A 167 3.95 -0.89 9.58
N GLU A 168 4.31 0.24 10.19
CA GLU A 168 5.31 1.18 9.64
C GLU A 168 6.64 0.50 9.26
N PRO A 169 7.23 -0.41 10.06
CA PRO A 169 8.47 -1.06 9.67
C PRO A 169 8.32 -1.97 8.43
N ALA A 170 7.12 -2.50 8.18
CA ALA A 170 6.83 -3.26 6.96
C ALA A 170 6.76 -2.31 5.75
N LEU A 171 6.13 -1.15 5.93
CA LEU A 171 6.08 -0.10 4.91
C LEU A 171 7.48 0.41 4.52
N GLU A 172 8.36 0.67 5.50
CA GLU A 172 9.72 1.15 5.27
C GLU A 172 10.61 0.18 4.49
N ARG A 173 10.33 -1.13 4.60
CA ARG A 173 11.07 -2.19 3.91
C ARG A 173 10.47 -2.58 2.57
N SER A 174 9.28 -2.07 2.26
CA SER A 174 8.58 -2.39 1.03
C SER A 174 9.04 -1.47 -0.09
N PRO A 175 9.39 -1.99 -1.27
CA PRO A 175 9.63 -1.16 -2.43
C PRO A 175 8.39 -0.33 -2.78
N ASP A 176 8.61 0.82 -3.41
CA ASP A 176 7.53 1.66 -3.91
C ASP A 176 6.67 0.88 -4.93
N GLY A 177 5.36 0.92 -4.75
CA GLY A 177 4.40 0.20 -5.58
C GLY A 177 3.00 0.12 -4.97
N ILE A 178 2.17 -0.78 -5.49
CA ILE A 178 0.77 -0.94 -5.05
C ILE A 178 0.70 -1.38 -3.58
N PHE A 179 1.53 -2.33 -3.17
CA PHE A 179 1.57 -2.82 -1.79
C PHE A 179 1.93 -1.72 -0.78
N SER A 180 3.04 -1.00 -1.00
CA SER A 180 3.45 0.10 -0.11
C SER A 180 2.48 1.28 -0.15
N THR A 181 1.81 1.54 -1.28
CA THR A 181 0.72 2.52 -1.35
C THR A 181 -0.45 2.11 -0.44
N GLY A 182 -0.94 0.88 -0.56
CA GLY A 182 -2.06 0.40 0.26
C GLY A 182 -1.70 0.32 1.74
N LEU A 183 -0.49 -0.15 2.07
CA LEU A 183 -0.01 -0.19 3.44
C LEU A 183 0.15 1.22 4.04
N ARG A 184 0.61 2.19 3.26
CA ARG A 184 0.67 3.60 3.67
C ARG A 184 -0.72 4.17 3.94
N MET A 185 -1.70 3.92 3.07
CA MET A 185 -3.09 4.36 3.28
C MET A 185 -3.70 3.76 4.55
N LEU A 186 -3.36 2.49 4.84
CA LEU A 186 -3.77 1.82 6.06
C LEU A 186 -3.16 2.48 7.30
N VAL A 187 -1.85 2.71 7.31
CA VAL A 187 -1.11 3.34 8.42
C VAL A 187 -1.54 4.79 8.65
N ASP A 188 -1.69 5.56 7.57
CA ASP A 188 -2.12 6.97 7.60
C ASP A 188 -3.63 7.12 7.82
N GLN A 189 -4.39 6.02 7.81
CA GLN A 189 -5.84 5.98 7.96
C GLN A 189 -6.59 6.83 6.91
N ALA A 190 -6.04 6.96 5.70
CA ALA A 190 -6.64 7.71 4.59
C ALA A 190 -8.09 7.27 4.32
N PRO A 191 -9.03 8.17 3.96
CA PRO A 191 -10.41 7.78 3.67
C PRO A 191 -10.51 6.58 2.73
N TRP A 192 -11.38 5.62 3.03
CA TRP A 192 -11.39 4.33 2.31
C TRP A 192 -11.81 4.49 0.85
N ASP A 193 -12.80 5.33 0.57
CA ASP A 193 -13.23 5.67 -0.79
C ASP A 193 -12.09 6.23 -1.66
N GLU A 194 -11.23 7.05 -1.07
CA GLU A 194 -10.02 7.57 -1.72
C GLU A 194 -8.98 6.45 -1.92
N ALA A 195 -8.74 5.64 -0.89
CA ALA A 195 -7.79 4.53 -0.94
C ALA A 195 -8.17 3.49 -2.00
N GLU A 196 -9.43 3.08 -2.03
CA GLU A 196 -10.01 2.15 -3.00
C GLU A 196 -9.81 2.66 -4.42
N MET A 197 -10.20 3.90 -4.68
CA MET A 197 -10.08 4.51 -6.00
C MET A 197 -8.61 4.55 -6.47
N ILE A 198 -7.68 4.91 -5.58
CA ILE A 198 -6.26 5.00 -5.94
C ILE A 198 -5.69 3.59 -6.20
N LEU A 199 -5.97 2.62 -5.32
CA LEU A 199 -5.52 1.24 -5.49
C LEU A 199 -6.08 0.62 -6.76
N ALA A 200 -7.39 0.74 -7.00
CA ALA A 200 -8.03 0.24 -8.22
C ALA A 200 -7.36 0.81 -9.47
N ARG A 201 -7.13 2.14 -9.52
CA ARG A 201 -6.46 2.79 -10.65
C ARG A 201 -5.02 2.29 -10.83
N GLN A 202 -4.26 2.11 -9.75
CA GLN A 202 -2.89 1.60 -9.84
C GLN A 202 -2.85 0.14 -10.29
N ILE A 203 -3.78 -0.69 -9.82
CA ILE A 203 -3.94 -2.09 -10.24
C ILE A 203 -4.26 -2.15 -11.73
N GLU A 204 -5.28 -1.41 -12.19
CA GLU A 204 -5.65 -1.33 -13.61
C GLU A 204 -4.47 -0.88 -14.48
N SER A 205 -3.77 0.17 -14.07
CA SER A 205 -2.60 0.67 -14.80
C SER A 205 -1.47 -0.35 -14.85
N SER A 206 -1.22 -1.08 -13.77
CA SER A 206 -0.19 -2.13 -13.70
C SER A 206 -0.54 -3.32 -14.58
N LEU A 207 -1.79 -3.78 -14.55
CA LEU A 207 -2.28 -4.88 -15.38
C LEU A 207 -2.25 -4.51 -16.87
N ALA A 208 -2.66 -3.29 -17.23
CA ALA A 208 -2.58 -2.80 -18.61
C ALA A 208 -1.13 -2.74 -19.12
N ALA A 209 -0.17 -2.35 -18.27
CA ALA A 209 1.24 -2.37 -18.62
C ALA A 209 1.76 -3.80 -18.82
N MET A 210 1.36 -4.75 -17.96
CA MET A 210 1.73 -6.16 -18.12
C MET A 210 1.13 -6.79 -19.36
N GLU A 211 -0.12 -6.47 -19.69
CA GLU A 211 -0.76 -6.92 -20.91
C GLU A 211 -0.04 -6.42 -22.16
N ARG A 212 0.33 -5.14 -22.21
CA ARG A 212 1.15 -4.59 -23.29
C ARG A 212 2.51 -5.28 -23.39
N ASN A 213 3.21 -5.48 -22.27
CA ASN A 213 4.50 -6.18 -22.25
C ASN A 213 4.38 -7.63 -22.73
N LYS A 214 3.28 -8.31 -22.38
CA LYS A 214 2.92 -9.64 -22.90
C LYS A 214 2.80 -9.60 -24.43
N GLU A 215 2.03 -8.67 -24.98
CA GLU A 215 1.82 -8.55 -26.43
C GLU A 215 3.12 -8.23 -27.19
N VAL A 216 3.92 -7.29 -26.68
CA VAL A 216 5.23 -6.94 -27.26
C VAL A 216 6.20 -8.11 -27.22
N ALA A 217 6.23 -8.88 -26.12
CA ALA A 217 7.09 -10.06 -26.03
C ALA A 217 6.66 -11.17 -27.00
N ILE A 218 5.35 -11.38 -27.16
CA ILE A 218 4.80 -12.34 -28.13
C ILE A 218 5.16 -11.91 -29.55
N GLU A 219 4.77 -10.70 -29.95
CA GLU A 219 5.03 -10.17 -31.28
C GLU A 219 6.53 -10.14 -31.60
N GLY A 220 7.36 -9.80 -30.60
CA GLY A 220 8.81 -9.79 -30.72
C GLY A 220 9.37 -11.18 -30.97
N ALA A 221 8.90 -12.20 -30.26
CA ALA A 221 9.26 -13.58 -30.53
C ALA A 221 8.85 -13.98 -31.96
N LEU A 222 7.63 -13.68 -32.40
CA LEU A 222 7.16 -14.02 -33.75
C LEU A 222 8.00 -13.33 -34.83
N ALA A 223 8.31 -12.05 -34.67
CA ALA A 223 9.17 -11.30 -35.58
C ALA A 223 10.56 -11.95 -35.72
N ILE A 224 11.16 -12.38 -34.61
CA ILE A 224 12.45 -13.10 -34.62
C ILE A 224 12.35 -14.41 -35.39
N LEU A 225 11.29 -15.20 -35.15
CA LEU A 225 11.09 -16.52 -35.79
C LEU A 225 10.76 -16.43 -37.28
N GLU A 226 10.07 -15.37 -37.70
CA GLU A 226 9.82 -15.06 -39.11
C GLU A 226 11.10 -14.59 -39.84
N GLY A 227 12.18 -14.28 -39.11
CA GLY A 227 13.42 -13.75 -39.67
C GLY A 227 13.26 -12.34 -40.22
N VAL A 228 12.41 -11.51 -39.62
CA VAL A 228 12.25 -10.12 -40.07
C VAL A 228 13.50 -9.30 -39.77
N SER A 229 13.77 -8.28 -40.60
CA SER A 229 14.88 -7.35 -40.34
C SER A 229 14.64 -6.50 -39.09
N GLU A 230 15.73 -5.97 -38.52
CA GLU A 230 15.72 -5.06 -37.36
C GLU A 230 14.71 -3.90 -37.55
N ASP A 231 14.75 -3.23 -38.70
CA ASP A 231 13.86 -2.10 -39.02
C ASP A 231 12.38 -2.51 -39.04
N ARG A 232 12.08 -3.71 -39.55
CA ARG A 232 10.71 -4.21 -39.63
C ARG A 232 10.20 -4.69 -38.28
N ALA A 233 11.04 -5.37 -37.49
CA ALA A 233 10.72 -5.72 -36.10
C ALA A 233 10.41 -4.45 -35.29
N ARG A 234 11.28 -3.45 -35.40
CA ARG A 234 11.11 -2.15 -34.73
C ARG A 234 9.79 -1.49 -35.11
N ALA A 235 9.48 -1.39 -36.40
CA ALA A 235 8.23 -0.77 -36.87
C ALA A 235 6.98 -1.48 -36.34
N ARG A 236 7.01 -2.83 -36.22
CA ARG A 236 5.90 -3.61 -35.63
C ARG A 236 5.77 -3.35 -34.13
N LEU A 237 6.88 -3.42 -33.40
CA LEU A 237 6.88 -3.38 -31.94
C LEU A 237 6.62 -1.98 -31.36
N VAL A 238 7.08 -0.93 -32.04
CA VAL A 238 6.81 0.46 -31.63
C VAL A 238 5.32 0.80 -31.68
N ALA A 239 4.54 0.11 -32.52
CA ALA A 239 3.09 0.33 -32.61
C ALA A 239 2.33 -0.02 -31.32
N PHE A 240 2.96 -0.76 -30.39
CA PHE A 240 2.39 -1.07 -29.07
C PHE A 240 2.64 0.03 -28.04
N LEU A 241 3.50 1.01 -28.33
CA LEU A 241 3.74 2.13 -27.43
C LEU A 241 2.60 3.16 -27.55
N PRO A 242 2.20 3.80 -26.43
CA PRO A 242 1.28 4.94 -26.46
C PRO A 242 1.75 6.05 -27.41
N GLU A 243 0.79 6.81 -27.95
CA GLU A 243 1.09 8.00 -28.74
C GLU A 243 2.01 8.95 -27.96
N GLY A 244 3.13 9.36 -28.56
CA GLY A 244 4.16 10.20 -27.94
C GLY A 244 5.33 9.42 -27.32
N GLU A 245 5.18 8.13 -27.03
CA GLU A 245 6.29 7.26 -26.59
C GLU A 245 6.97 6.55 -27.78
N ALA A 246 6.33 6.51 -28.94
CA ALA A 246 6.84 5.85 -30.15
C ALA A 246 8.17 6.42 -30.68
N ASP A 247 8.48 7.69 -30.39
CA ASP A 247 9.72 8.36 -30.77
C ASP A 247 10.82 8.25 -29.68
N TYR A 248 10.78 7.22 -28.81
CA TYR A 248 11.70 7.10 -27.67
C TYR A 248 13.19 7.17 -28.05
N GLU A 249 13.56 6.73 -29.26
CA GLU A 249 14.93 6.80 -29.75
C GLU A 249 15.38 8.22 -30.13
N ARG A 250 14.45 9.10 -30.46
CA ARG A 250 14.72 10.50 -30.84
C ARG A 250 14.78 11.44 -29.64
N LEU A 251 14.48 10.93 -28.44
CA LEU A 251 14.39 11.71 -27.22
C LEU A 251 15.41 11.24 -26.16
N PRO A 252 16.73 11.36 -26.43
CA PRO A 252 17.74 11.01 -25.44
C PRO A 252 17.57 11.87 -24.18
N GLY A 253 17.35 11.21 -23.04
CA GLY A 253 17.18 11.87 -21.74
C GLY A 253 15.74 12.00 -21.25
N VAL A 254 14.73 11.57 -22.02
CA VAL A 254 13.37 11.44 -21.48
C VAL A 254 13.32 10.30 -20.47
N ARG A 255 12.82 10.62 -19.27
CA ARG A 255 12.58 9.61 -18.23
C ARG A 255 11.21 8.99 -18.48
N PHE A 256 11.20 7.72 -18.86
CA PHE A 256 9.98 6.93 -18.94
C PHE A 256 9.49 6.56 -17.54
N SER A 257 8.18 6.30 -17.44
CA SER A 257 7.67 5.57 -16.27
C SER A 257 8.34 4.19 -16.22
N PRO A 258 8.47 3.55 -15.03
CA PRO A 258 9.03 2.21 -14.94
C PRO A 258 8.33 1.20 -15.86
N SER A 259 7.00 1.34 -16.02
CA SER A 259 6.20 0.49 -16.91
C SER A 259 6.54 0.65 -18.39
N ALA A 260 6.68 1.90 -18.87
CA ALA A 260 7.03 2.20 -20.25
C ALA A 260 8.49 1.83 -20.54
N GLN A 261 9.40 2.06 -19.57
CA GLN A 261 10.79 1.64 -19.69
C GLN A 261 10.90 0.12 -19.89
N ALA A 262 10.15 -0.66 -19.12
CA ALA A 262 10.12 -2.11 -19.30
C ALA A 262 9.66 -2.52 -20.71
N THR A 263 8.65 -1.85 -21.27
CA THR A 263 8.23 -2.10 -22.66
C THR A 263 9.36 -1.78 -23.65
N VAL A 264 9.99 -0.61 -23.52
CA VAL A 264 11.10 -0.17 -24.38
C VAL A 264 12.30 -1.13 -24.32
N ASP A 265 12.60 -1.67 -23.13
CA ASP A 265 13.67 -2.64 -22.93
C ASP A 265 13.37 -3.95 -23.67
N ILE A 266 12.11 -4.43 -23.63
CA ILE A 266 11.67 -5.61 -24.37
C ILE A 266 11.77 -5.36 -25.88
N ILE A 267 11.31 -4.20 -26.37
CA ILE A 267 11.39 -3.83 -27.80
C ILE A 267 12.84 -3.85 -28.26
N SER A 268 13.73 -3.17 -27.52
CA SER A 268 15.15 -3.05 -27.87
C SER A 268 15.82 -4.42 -27.95
N LEU A 269 15.54 -5.30 -26.99
CA LEU A 269 16.02 -6.67 -26.98
C LEU A 269 15.50 -7.47 -28.18
N CYS A 270 14.20 -7.39 -28.48
CA CYS A 270 13.61 -8.09 -29.63
C CYS A 270 14.22 -7.64 -30.96
N VAL A 271 14.49 -6.34 -31.13
CA VAL A 271 15.13 -5.80 -32.33
C VAL A 271 16.57 -6.31 -32.47
N GLU A 272 17.36 -6.32 -31.39
CA GLU A 272 18.71 -6.89 -31.40
C GLU A 272 18.68 -8.37 -31.81
N LEU A 273 17.79 -9.17 -31.21
CA LEU A 273 17.65 -10.58 -31.50
C LEU A 273 17.18 -10.85 -32.93
N ALA A 274 16.28 -10.02 -33.48
CA ALA A 274 15.85 -10.11 -34.87
C ALA A 274 17.03 -9.86 -35.84
N GLY A 275 17.88 -8.89 -35.51
CA GLY A 275 19.11 -8.63 -36.25
C GLY A 275 20.07 -9.82 -36.26
N LEU A 276 20.25 -10.47 -35.10
CA LEU A 276 21.04 -11.69 -35.00
C LEU A 276 20.43 -12.83 -35.82
N ALA A 277 19.13 -13.07 -35.69
CA ALA A 277 18.41 -14.12 -36.43
C ALA A 277 18.51 -13.96 -37.95
N SER A 278 18.47 -12.71 -38.44
CA SER A 278 18.57 -12.42 -39.87
C SER A 278 19.97 -12.67 -40.45
N ARG A 279 21.02 -12.72 -39.61
CA ARG A 279 22.43 -12.84 -40.02
C ARG A 279 22.99 -14.24 -39.81
N ASP A 280 22.45 -14.98 -38.85
CA ASP A 280 22.92 -16.29 -38.43
C ASP A 280 21.72 -17.21 -38.18
N GLU A 281 21.73 -18.42 -38.76
CA GLU A 281 20.61 -19.39 -38.81
C GLU A 281 20.28 -19.99 -37.41
N GLY A 282 19.95 -19.14 -36.43
CA GLY A 282 19.51 -19.49 -35.08
C GLY A 282 20.62 -19.73 -34.04
N GLY A 283 21.87 -19.96 -34.47
CA GLY A 283 23.00 -20.26 -33.57
C GLY A 283 23.24 -19.19 -32.51
N ALA A 284 23.36 -17.93 -32.94
CA ALA A 284 23.56 -16.79 -32.04
C ALA A 284 22.43 -16.58 -31.01
N ILE A 285 21.19 -16.95 -31.30
CA ILE A 285 20.07 -16.81 -30.35
C ILE A 285 20.22 -17.79 -29.20
N ALA A 286 20.63 -19.03 -29.48
CA ALA A 286 20.81 -20.05 -28.46
C ALA A 286 21.84 -19.64 -27.39
N GLU A 287 22.93 -18.98 -27.80
CA GLU A 287 23.96 -18.47 -26.88
C GLU A 287 23.45 -17.32 -26.00
N ARG A 288 22.48 -16.54 -26.50
CA ARG A 288 21.91 -15.38 -25.81
C ARG A 288 20.74 -15.72 -24.91
N LEU A 289 20.14 -16.90 -25.06
CA LEU A 289 18.92 -17.31 -24.36
C LEU A 289 19.02 -17.18 -22.83
N GLU A 290 20.17 -17.46 -22.23
CA GLU A 290 20.35 -17.39 -20.78
C GLU A 290 20.36 -15.96 -20.23
N TRP A 291 20.69 -14.98 -21.07
CA TRP A 291 20.79 -13.57 -20.67
C TRP A 291 19.45 -12.83 -20.76
N ILE A 292 18.47 -13.41 -21.45
CA ILE A 292 17.13 -12.84 -21.60
C ILE A 292 16.41 -12.87 -20.25
N GLN A 293 16.12 -11.69 -19.72
CA GLN A 293 15.40 -11.54 -18.44
C GLN A 293 13.88 -11.61 -18.60
N GLU A 294 13.34 -11.27 -19.77
CA GLU A 294 11.89 -11.33 -20.03
C GLU A 294 11.44 -12.81 -20.17
N PRO A 295 10.62 -13.36 -19.24
CA PRO A 295 10.35 -14.79 -19.20
C PRO A 295 9.53 -15.33 -20.38
N LEU A 296 8.60 -14.56 -20.96
CA LEU A 296 7.79 -15.00 -22.09
C LEU A 296 8.65 -15.10 -23.35
N LEU A 297 9.44 -14.07 -23.66
CA LEU A 297 10.37 -14.05 -24.78
C LEU A 297 11.38 -15.19 -24.68
N LYS A 298 12.02 -15.37 -23.51
CA LYS A 298 12.93 -16.50 -23.26
C LYS A 298 12.24 -17.85 -23.51
N THR A 299 11.01 -18.02 -23.02
CA THR A 299 10.25 -19.27 -23.21
C THR A 299 9.93 -19.51 -24.69
N GLY A 300 9.50 -18.47 -25.41
CA GLY A 300 9.11 -18.57 -26.81
C GLY A 300 10.26 -18.97 -27.72
N LEU A 301 11.41 -18.29 -27.56
CA LEU A 301 12.62 -18.60 -28.31
C LEU A 301 13.15 -19.99 -27.97
N LYS A 302 13.06 -20.42 -26.70
CA LYS A 302 13.42 -21.78 -26.30
C LYS A 302 12.57 -22.82 -27.04
N TRP A 303 11.25 -22.68 -27.06
CA TRP A 303 10.37 -23.63 -27.76
C TRP A 303 10.64 -23.69 -29.26
N ALA A 304 10.93 -22.54 -29.88
CA ALA A 304 11.29 -22.51 -31.29
C ALA A 304 12.62 -23.23 -31.58
N LEU A 305 13.65 -23.05 -30.73
CA LEU A 305 14.90 -23.79 -30.83
C LEU A 305 14.71 -25.31 -30.63
N GLU A 306 13.68 -25.70 -29.87
CA GLU A 306 13.25 -27.10 -29.69
C GLU A 306 12.39 -27.63 -30.86
N GLY A 307 12.10 -26.80 -31.87
CA GLY A 307 11.40 -27.18 -33.10
C GLY A 307 9.88 -26.92 -33.10
N ALA A 308 9.35 -26.14 -32.15
CA ALA A 308 7.96 -25.71 -32.19
C ALA A 308 7.70 -24.79 -33.40
N THR A 309 6.51 -24.87 -33.99
CA THR A 309 6.12 -23.95 -35.09
C THR A 309 5.82 -22.55 -34.55
N ILE A 310 5.75 -21.56 -35.44
CA ILE A 310 5.40 -20.19 -35.09
C ILE A 310 4.00 -20.15 -34.44
N GLU A 311 3.03 -20.89 -34.99
CA GLU A 311 1.67 -20.97 -34.45
C GLU A 311 1.63 -21.65 -33.08
N ASP A 312 2.47 -22.66 -32.85
CA ASP A 312 2.60 -23.30 -31.54
C ASP A 312 3.17 -22.33 -30.50
N VAL A 313 4.22 -21.58 -30.87
CA VAL A 313 4.83 -20.57 -30.00
C VAL A 313 3.83 -19.47 -29.66
N GLU A 314 3.13 -18.90 -30.65
CA GLU A 314 2.10 -17.86 -30.43
C GLU A 314 1.03 -18.34 -29.44
N ARG A 315 0.46 -19.53 -29.69
CA ARG A 315 -0.60 -20.10 -28.87
C ARG A 315 -0.14 -20.36 -27.44
N LEU A 316 1.04 -20.96 -27.27
CA LEU A 316 1.58 -21.31 -25.96
C LEU A 316 1.97 -20.06 -25.16
N LEU A 317 2.57 -19.06 -25.81
CA LEU A 317 2.91 -17.79 -25.17
C LEU A 317 1.65 -17.01 -24.79
N SER A 318 0.64 -16.96 -25.67
CA SER A 318 -0.64 -16.29 -25.37
C SER A 318 -1.29 -16.90 -24.13
N ARG A 319 -1.37 -18.23 -24.07
CA ARG A 319 -1.91 -18.94 -22.90
C ARG A 319 -1.09 -18.68 -21.63
N LYS A 320 0.25 -18.77 -21.72
CA LYS A 320 1.15 -18.56 -20.58
C LYS A 320 1.11 -17.11 -20.08
N GLY A 321 1.07 -16.16 -20.99
CA GLY A 321 0.94 -14.73 -20.71
C GLY A 321 -0.39 -14.40 -20.05
N GLN A 322 -1.50 -14.96 -20.54
CA GLN A 322 -2.80 -14.79 -19.90
C GLN A 322 -2.83 -15.38 -18.50
N THR A 323 -2.32 -16.61 -18.32
CA THR A 323 -2.23 -17.24 -16.98
C THR A 323 -1.43 -16.38 -16.00
N ARG A 324 -0.32 -15.76 -16.46
CA ARG A 324 0.48 -14.85 -15.64
C ARG A 324 -0.28 -13.58 -15.28
N LEU A 325 -1.01 -12.99 -16.24
CA LEU A 325 -1.81 -11.79 -16.02
C LEU A 325 -2.95 -12.04 -15.02
N ASP A 326 -3.66 -13.17 -15.16
CA ASP A 326 -4.76 -13.55 -14.27
C ASP A 326 -4.26 -13.80 -12.84
N ARG A 327 -3.09 -14.45 -12.70
CA ARG A 327 -2.44 -14.63 -11.39
C ARG A 327 -2.07 -13.31 -10.73
N GLU A 328 -1.48 -12.39 -11.49
CA GLU A 328 -1.13 -11.07 -10.95
C GLU A 328 -2.38 -10.29 -10.54
N ARG A 329 -3.43 -10.31 -11.37
CA ARG A 329 -4.72 -9.69 -11.07
C ARG A 329 -5.25 -10.18 -9.73
N ARG A 330 -5.39 -11.50 -9.54
CA ARG A 330 -5.87 -12.09 -8.29
C ARG A 330 -5.01 -11.71 -7.09
N LYS A 331 -3.68 -11.72 -7.26
CA LYS A 331 -2.74 -11.31 -6.21
C LYS A 331 -2.97 -9.86 -5.77
N LEU A 332 -3.18 -8.95 -6.72
CA LEU A 332 -3.40 -7.54 -6.45
C LEU A 332 -4.79 -7.24 -5.90
N GLU A 333 -5.82 -7.90 -6.40
CA GLU A 333 -7.20 -7.80 -5.89
C GLU A 333 -7.30 -8.35 -4.46
N CYS A 334 -6.70 -9.51 -4.20
CA CYS A 334 -6.58 -10.09 -2.85
C CYS A 334 -5.90 -9.12 -1.86
N LEU A 335 -4.90 -8.38 -2.32
CA LEU A 335 -4.19 -7.40 -1.50
C LEU A 335 -5.04 -6.17 -1.21
N ALA A 336 -5.77 -5.65 -2.21
CA ALA A 336 -6.68 -4.52 -2.02
C ALA A 336 -7.82 -4.87 -1.05
N GLU A 337 -8.45 -6.04 -1.24
CA GLU A 337 -9.47 -6.59 -0.34
C GLU A 337 -8.90 -6.80 1.08
N GLY A 338 -7.71 -7.39 1.16
CA GLY A 338 -7.02 -7.62 2.42
C GLY A 338 -6.80 -6.33 3.22
N PHE A 339 -6.41 -5.23 2.57
CA PHE A 339 -6.24 -3.95 3.23
C PHE A 339 -7.58 -3.36 3.73
N MET A 340 -8.69 -3.55 3.01
CA MET A 340 -10.02 -3.18 3.50
C MET A 340 -10.34 -3.88 4.80
N LEU A 341 -10.22 -5.20 4.79
CA LEU A 341 -10.65 -6.01 5.92
C LEU A 341 -9.80 -5.73 7.17
N ILE A 342 -8.49 -5.48 7.01
CA ILE A 342 -7.62 -5.06 8.11
C ILE A 342 -8.08 -3.70 8.66
N ARG A 343 -8.41 -2.74 7.79
CA ARG A 343 -8.87 -1.40 8.20
C ARG A 343 -10.17 -1.48 9.00
N GLU A 344 -11.10 -2.32 8.56
CA GLU A 344 -12.39 -2.54 9.23
C GLU A 344 -12.25 -3.32 10.54
N GLY A 345 -11.05 -3.83 10.84
CA GLY A 345 -10.76 -4.54 12.08
C GLY A 345 -11.33 -5.96 12.10
N HIS A 346 -11.51 -6.58 10.93
CA HIS A 346 -11.93 -7.97 10.84
C HIS A 346 -10.88 -8.92 11.44
N PRO A 347 -11.30 -10.02 12.11
CA PRO A 347 -10.38 -10.97 12.71
C PRO A 347 -9.64 -11.77 11.64
N GLU A 348 -8.43 -12.25 11.98
CA GLU A 348 -7.54 -12.99 11.07
C GLU A 348 -8.25 -14.15 10.33
N ASP A 349 -9.03 -14.97 11.05
CA ASP A 349 -9.73 -16.12 10.48
C ASP A 349 -10.76 -15.70 9.42
N PHE A 350 -11.49 -14.61 9.67
CA PHE A 350 -12.45 -14.07 8.72
C PHE A 350 -11.75 -13.53 7.48
N ILE A 351 -10.66 -12.79 7.67
CA ILE A 351 -9.86 -12.25 6.56
C ILE A 351 -9.37 -13.40 5.68
N ARG A 352 -8.80 -14.43 6.29
CA ARG A 352 -8.28 -15.63 5.60
C ARG A 352 -9.38 -16.33 4.78
N GLU A 353 -10.57 -16.47 5.33
CA GLU A 353 -11.72 -17.07 4.62
C GLU A 353 -12.16 -16.18 3.44
N ALA A 354 -12.35 -14.87 3.68
CA ALA A 354 -12.84 -13.93 2.69
C ALA A 354 -11.92 -13.82 1.47
N ILE A 355 -10.60 -13.66 1.70
CA ILE A 355 -9.63 -13.58 0.60
C ILE A 355 -9.16 -14.97 0.10
N GLY A 356 -9.54 -16.04 0.81
CA GLY A 356 -9.24 -17.41 0.40
C GLY A 356 -9.89 -17.82 -0.91
N GLY A 357 -11.05 -17.21 -1.24
CA GLY A 357 -11.76 -17.45 -2.51
C GLY A 357 -10.92 -17.13 -3.76
N TYR A 358 -9.93 -16.23 -3.66
CA TYR A 358 -9.00 -15.93 -4.76
C TYR A 358 -8.06 -17.10 -5.12
N LEU A 359 -7.96 -18.12 -4.25
CA LEU A 359 -7.15 -19.31 -4.47
C LEU A 359 -7.92 -20.42 -5.19
N GLU A 360 -9.24 -20.48 -5.03
CA GLU A 360 -10.06 -21.60 -5.53
C GLU A 360 -10.25 -21.57 -7.05
N ASP A 361 -10.12 -20.39 -7.67
CA ASP A 361 -10.22 -20.21 -9.13
C ASP A 361 -8.98 -20.71 -9.93
N GLU A 362 -8.02 -21.40 -9.29
CA GLU A 362 -6.92 -22.10 -9.98
C GLU A 362 -7.24 -23.57 -10.36
N ALA A 363 -8.31 -24.15 -9.80
CA ALA A 363 -8.72 -25.55 -10.05
C ALA A 363 -9.68 -25.68 -11.24
#